data_AF-A0A3D3VPN7-F1
#
_entry.id   AF-A0A3D3VPN7-F1
#
_cell.length_a   1.000
_cell.length_b   1.000
_cell.length_c   1.000
_cell.angle_alpha   90.00
_cell.angle_beta   90.00
_cell.angle_gamma   90.00
#
_symmetry.space_group_name_H-M   'P 1'
#
loop_
_entity.id
_entity.type
_entity.pdbx_description
1 polymer ?
#
loop_
_entity_poly.entity_id
_entity_poly.type
_entity_poly.pdbx_seq_one_letter_code
_entity_poly.pdbx_strand_id
1 'polypeptide(L)' 'RQLWWGHRIPVWYRGEETRCQIESPGDGWTQDPDVLDTWFSSWLWPFATMGWPEKTAELKKFYPTTDLVTGPDIIFFWV' A
#
# COMPACT_ATOMS: atom_id res chain seq x y z
N ARG A 1 -11.32 3.45 2.06
CA ARG A 1 -12.44 2.50 2.10
C ARG A 1 -12.97 2.49 3.52
N GLN A 2 -14.29 2.61 3.67
CA GLN A 2 -15.00 2.58 4.97
C GLN A 2 -15.11 1.14 5.50
N LEU A 3 -13.96 0.51 5.76
CA LEU A 3 -13.83 -0.87 6.23
C LEU A 3 -12.86 -0.91 7.41
N TRP A 4 -12.97 -1.97 8.21
CA TRP A 4 -12.12 -2.17 9.38
C TRP A 4 -10.82 -2.90 9.04
N TRP A 5 -10.80 -3.65 7.94
CA TRP A 5 -9.67 -4.48 7.54
C TRP A 5 -8.94 -3.88 6.35
N GLY A 6 -7.67 -3.54 6.55
CA GLY A 6 -6.77 -3.02 5.52
C GLY A 6 -5.69 -2.12 6.12
N HIS A 7 -4.78 -1.64 5.27
CA HIS A 7 -3.78 -0.66 5.69
C HIS A 7 -4.45 0.70 5.89
N ARG A 8 -4.38 1.27 7.10
CA ARG A 8 -4.94 2.61 7.35
C ARG A 8 -4.24 3.65 6.49
N ILE A 9 -5.02 4.57 5.93
CA ILE A 9 -4.49 5.65 5.09
C ILE A 9 -3.59 6.55 5.97
N PRO A 10 -2.36 6.89 5.54
CA PRO A 10 -1.42 7.71 6.31
C PRO A 10 -1.73 9.20 6.17
N VAL A 11 -3.00 9.58 6.33
CA VAL A 11 -3.46 10.96 6.30
C VAL A 11 -4.00 11.34 7.68
N TRP A 12 -3.68 12.54 8.13
CA TRP A 12 -4.00 13.06 9.45
C TRP A 12 -4.72 14.40 9.32
N TYR A 13 -5.73 14.59 10.17
CA TYR A 13 -6.59 15.76 10.18
C TYR A 13 -6.54 16.46 11.53
N ARG A 14 -6.58 17.80 11.50
CA ARG A 14 -6.77 18.67 12.67
C ARG A 14 -7.51 19.94 12.27
N GLY A 15 -8.82 19.99 12.50
CA GLY A 15 -9.67 21.06 11.98
C GLY A 15 -9.64 21.09 10.45
N GLU A 16 -9.19 22.20 9.87
CA GLU A 16 -9.02 22.35 8.41
C GLU A 16 -7.62 21.91 7.91
N GLU A 17 -6.68 21.57 8.80
CA GLU A 17 -5.35 21.12 8.41
C GLU A 17 -5.34 19.64 7.99
N THR A 18 -4.57 19.33 6.94
CA THR A 18 -4.36 17.96 6.44
C THR A 18 -2.87 17.67 6.26
N ARG A 19 -2.40 16.50 6.71
CA ARG A 19 -1.01 16.04 6.51
C ARG A 19 -0.99 14.60 6.02
N CYS A 20 -0.12 14.30 5.06
CA CYS A 20 0.12 12.94 4.57
C CYS A 20 1.51 12.47 5.00
N GLN A 21 1.57 11.59 5.99
CA GLN A 21 2.79 11.04 6.57
C GLN A 21 2.49 9.76 7.37
N ILE A 22 3.47 8.85 7.44
CA ILE A 22 3.31 7.55 8.11
C ILE A 22 3.12 7.72 9.62
N GLU A 23 3.96 8.54 10.25
CA GLU A 23 3.94 8.78 11.69
C GLU A 23 2.92 9.85 12.08
N SER A 24 2.39 9.77 13.31
CA SER A 24 1.50 10.80 13.83
C SER A 24 2.22 12.17 13.90
N PRO A 25 1.59 13.26 13.41
CA PRO A 25 2.13 14.60 13.58
C PRO A 25 2.12 15.12 15.04
N GLY A 26 1.57 14.36 15.99
CA GLY A 26 1.52 14.68 17.42
C GLY A 26 0.10 14.84 17.97
N ASP A 27 -0.03 15.44 19.15
CA ASP A 27 -1.30 15.59 19.84
C ASP A 27 -2.31 16.45 19.07
N GLY A 28 -3.59 16.07 19.19
CA GLY A 28 -4.70 16.75 18.52
C GLY A 28 -4.88 16.39 17.03
N TRP A 29 -4.01 15.55 16.47
CA TRP A 29 -4.20 14.99 15.13
C TRP A 29 -4.98 13.68 15.20
N THR A 30 -5.92 13.51 14.28
CA THR A 30 -6.67 12.25 14.11
C THR A 30 -6.33 11.66 12.75
N GLN A 31 -5.85 10.41 12.73
CA GLN A 31 -5.62 9.70 11.47
C GLN A 31 -6.96 9.38 10.79
N ASP A 32 -6.97 9.43 9.46
CA ASP A 32 -8.09 9.01 8.62
C ASP A 32 -8.60 7.61 9.03
N PRO A 33 -9.89 7.46 9.37
CA PRO A 33 -10.45 6.17 9.77
C PRO A 33 -10.50 5.15 8.62
N ASP A 34 -10.39 5.59 7.38
CA ASP A 34 -10.44 4.72 6.21
C ASP A 34 -9.17 3.86 6.03
N VAL A 35 -9.36 2.73 5.36
CA VAL A 35 -8.29 1.83 4.92
C VAL A 35 -8.12 1.85 3.40
N LEU A 36 -6.91 1.57 2.94
CA LEU A 36 -6.61 1.32 1.54
C LEU A 36 -7.35 0.07 1.05
N ASP A 37 -7.67 0.05 -0.24
CA ASP A 37 -8.28 -1.11 -0.89
C ASP A 37 -7.33 -2.33 -0.85
N THR A 38 -7.87 -3.54 -0.82
CA THR A 38 -7.03 -4.76 -0.89
C THR A 38 -6.26 -4.85 -2.20
N TRP A 39 -6.85 -4.42 -3.32
CA TRP A 39 -6.17 -4.39 -4.62
C TRP A 39 -4.99 -3.41 -4.64
N PHE A 40 -5.03 -2.35 -3.83
CA PHE A 40 -3.91 -1.42 -3.70
C PHE A 40 -2.64 -2.13 -3.20
N SER A 41 -2.73 -2.96 -2.16
CA SER A 41 -1.55 -3.69 -1.67
C SER A 41 -1.19 -4.88 -2.56
N SER A 42 -2.17 -5.54 -3.18
CA SER A 42 -1.92 -6.64 -4.13
C SER A 42 -1.12 -6.20 -5.36
N TRP A 43 -1.31 -4.96 -5.85
CA TRP A 43 -0.49 -4.42 -6.95
C TRP A 43 0.99 -4.26 -6.61
N LEU A 44 1.34 -4.18 -5.32
CA LEU A 44 2.72 -4.07 -4.88
C LEU A 44 3.43 -5.43 -4.84
N TRP A 45 2.70 -6.54 -5.01
CA TRP A 45 3.21 -7.91 -4.90
C TRP A 45 4.49 -8.19 -5.70
N PRO A 46 4.67 -7.70 -6.96
CA PRO A 46 5.84 -8.02 -7.77
C PRO A 46 7.18 -7.55 -7.17
N PHE A 47 7.18 -6.67 -6.16
CA PHE A 47 8.41 -6.18 -5.53
C PHE A 47 8.34 -6.16 -3.99
N ALA A 48 7.16 -6.02 -3.39
CA ALA A 48 6.97 -6.00 -1.93
C ALA A 48 7.46 -7.29 -1.25
N THR A 49 7.36 -8.43 -1.95
CA THR A 49 7.86 -9.73 -1.47
C THR A 49 9.37 -9.84 -1.42
N MET A 50 10.08 -8.94 -2.10
CA MET A 50 11.53 -8.93 -2.19
C MET A 50 12.15 -7.85 -1.32
N GLY A 51 11.42 -7.37 -0.32
CA GLY A 51 11.93 -6.40 0.66
C GLY A 51 11.88 -4.94 0.20
N TRP A 52 11.15 -4.65 -0.88
CA TRP A 52 10.79 -3.26 -1.20
C TRP A 52 10.02 -2.65 -0.01
N PRO A 53 10.28 -1.39 0.38
CA PRO A 53 10.96 -0.32 -0.38
C PRO A 53 12.49 -0.33 -0.36
N GLU A 54 13.12 -1.26 0.36
CA GLU A 54 14.57 -1.32 0.44
C GLU A 54 15.21 -1.89 -0.84
N LYS A 55 16.45 -1.46 -1.11
CA LYS A 55 17.22 -1.90 -2.29
C LYS A 55 17.97 -3.21 -2.02
N THR A 56 17.21 -4.29 -1.84
CA THR A 56 17.75 -5.61 -1.51
C THR A 56 18.44 -6.29 -2.72
N ALA A 57 19.27 -7.30 -2.44
CA ALA A 57 19.92 -8.08 -3.49
C ALA A 57 18.91 -8.95 -4.26
N GLU A 58 17.89 -9.45 -3.56
CA GLU A 58 16.78 -10.23 -4.09
C GLU A 58 15.97 -9.39 -5.09
N LEU A 59 15.57 -8.18 -4.71
CA LEU A 59 14.84 -7.26 -5.58
C LEU A 59 15.66 -6.96 -6.84
N LYS A 60 16.96 -6.68 -6.70
CA LYS A 60 17.85 -6.44 -7.86
C LYS A 60 17.99 -7.65 -8.78
N LYS A 61 17.97 -8.86 -8.23
CA LYS A 61 18.21 -10.10 -8.99
C LYS A 61 16.95 -10.60 -9.69
N PHE A 62 15.80 -10.47 -9.06
CA PHE A 62 14.56 -11.14 -9.48
C PHE A 62 13.47 -10.20 -10.00
N TYR A 63 13.64 -8.88 -9.85
CA TYR A 63 12.76 -7.89 -10.48
C TYR A 63 13.50 -7.16 -11.62
N PRO A 64 12.89 -6.98 -12.81
CA PRO A 64 11.52 -7.37 -13.18
C PRO A 64 11.37 -8.88 -13.44
N THR A 65 10.23 -9.44 -13.00
CA THR A 65 9.85 -10.85 -13.24
C THR A 65 9.53 -11.10 -14.71
N THR A 66 9.79 -12.31 -15.21
CA THR A 66 9.59 -12.66 -16.62
C THR A 66 8.16 -13.09 -16.95
N ASP A 67 7.51 -13.87 -16.09
CA ASP A 67 6.18 -14.43 -16.35
C ASP A 67 5.26 -14.24 -15.13
N LEU A 68 3.99 -13.91 -15.39
CA LEU A 68 2.91 -13.87 -14.39
C LEU A 68 1.79 -14.79 -14.84
N VAL A 69 1.53 -15.85 -14.07
CA VAL A 69 0.45 -16.80 -14.32
C VAL A 69 -0.73 -16.47 -13.41
N THR A 70 -1.90 -16.25 -14.01
CA THR A 70 -3.11 -15.81 -13.30
C THR A 70 -4.38 -16.27 -14.01
N GLY A 71 -5.52 -16.22 -13.30
CA GLY A 71 -6.85 -16.45 -13.87
C GLY A 71 -7.40 -15.20 -14.58
N PRO A 72 -8.29 -15.36 -15.58
CA PRO A 72 -8.88 -14.24 -16.31
C PRO A 72 -9.84 -13.38 -15.46
N ASP A 73 -10.30 -13.89 -14.32
CA ASP A 73 -11.26 -13.27 -13.40
C ASP A 73 -10.73 -12.01 -12.70
N ILE A 74 -9.41 -11.85 -12.59
CA ILE A 74 -8.77 -10.71 -11.90
C ILE A 74 -7.88 -9.86 -12.80
N ILE A 75 -7.98 -10.02 -14.12
CA ILE A 75 -7.11 -9.32 -15.09
C ILE A 75 -7.22 -7.79 -15.01
N PHE A 76 -8.39 -7.25 -14.64
CA PHE A 76 -8.58 -5.80 -14.48
C PHE A 76 -8.34 -5.29 -13.06
N PHE A 77 -8.37 -6.19 -12.08
CA PHE A 77 -8.25 -5.82 -10.67
C PHE A 77 -6.81 -5.94 -10.16
N TRP A 78 -5.96 -6.79 -10.75
CA TRP A 78 -4.65 -7.13 -10.20
C TRP A 78 -3.48 -7.09 -11.18
N VAL A 79 -3.66 -7.59 -12.40
CA VAL A 79 -2.60 -7.83 -13.39
C VAL A 79 -2.20 -6.55 -14.10
#